data_AF-A0A9W5VMA7-F1
#
_entry.id   AF-A0A9W5VMA7-F1
#
_cell.length_a   1.000
_cell.length_b   1.000
_cell.length_c   1.000
_cell.angle_alpha   90.00
_cell.angle_beta   90.00
_cell.angle_gamma   90.00
#
_symmetry.space_group_name_H-M   'P 1'
#
loop_
_entity.id
_entity.type
_entity.pdbx_description
1 polymer ?
#
loop_
_entity_poly.entity_id
_entity_poly.type
_entity_poly.pdbx_seq_one_letter_code
_entity_poly.pdbx_strand_id
1 'polypeptide(L)'
;MLINRDTNTFMHFWNPMRCFGFRTEQLVAGKYVGEHNGVHLITHFNKELCTHVVSELMIGYGIATAFKPEFAIRKAKRRIDKNKEHVDLWIQATNAAYGAMNGLISKI
;
A
#
# COMPACT_ATOMS: atom_id res chain seq x y z
N MET A 1 -8.97 -12.17 5.06
CA MET A 1 -9.61 -11.14 4.21
C MET A 1 -9.90 -11.75 2.85
N LEU A 2 -11.17 -12.03 2.52
CA LEU A 2 -11.56 -12.51 1.19
C LEU A 2 -11.51 -11.34 0.23
N ILE A 3 -10.44 -11.22 -0.54
CA ILE A 3 -10.30 -10.15 -1.55
C ILE A 3 -11.21 -10.51 -2.73
N ASN A 4 -12.38 -9.88 -2.77
CA ASN A 4 -13.26 -9.95 -3.93
C ASN A 4 -12.54 -9.29 -5.14
N ARG A 5 -12.45 -10.04 -6.24
CA ARG A 5 -11.58 -9.72 -7.40
C ARG A 5 -12.11 -8.62 -8.31
N ASP A 6 -13.25 -8.02 -7.98
CA ASP A 6 -13.84 -6.95 -8.77
C ASP A 6 -12.98 -5.67 -8.66
N THR A 7 -12.49 -5.25 -9.83
CA THR A 7 -11.55 -4.14 -10.07
C THR A 7 -12.11 -2.74 -9.73
N ASN A 8 -13.30 -2.66 -9.14
CA ASN A 8 -13.91 -1.42 -8.63
C ASN A 8 -14.17 -1.43 -7.12
N THR A 9 -13.66 -2.43 -6.40
CA THR A 9 -13.82 -2.49 -4.95
C THR A 9 -12.89 -1.48 -4.29
N PHE A 10 -13.48 -0.47 -3.63
CA PHE A 10 -12.76 0.37 -2.69
C PHE A 10 -12.53 -0.42 -1.41
N MET A 11 -11.27 -0.56 -1.02
CA MET A 11 -10.86 -1.23 0.20
C MET A 11 -10.31 -0.18 1.17
N HIS A 12 -10.69 -0.32 2.43
CA HIS A 12 -10.06 0.44 3.50
C HIS A 12 -8.80 -0.30 3.93
N PHE A 13 -7.69 0.42 4.03
CA PHE A 13 -6.42 -0.10 4.49
C PHE A 13 -5.73 0.95 5.35
N TRP A 14 -4.83 0.50 6.24
CA TRP A 14 -4.07 1.39 7.10
C TRP A 14 -2.82 1.85 6.36
N ASN A 15 -2.68 3.17 6.21
CA ASN A 15 -1.49 3.78 5.66
C ASN A 15 -0.58 4.27 6.81
N PRO A 16 0.64 3.74 6.95
CA PRO A 16 1.57 4.22 7.95
C PRO A 16 2.08 5.62 7.55
N MET A 17 1.79 6.61 8.39
CA MET A 17 2.23 7.99 8.22
C MET A 17 3.25 8.38 9.28
N ARG A 18 4.20 9.24 8.90
CA ARG A 18 5.19 9.81 9.82
C ARG A 18 4.91 11.29 9.97
N CYS A 19 4.16 11.65 11.00
CA CYS A 19 3.80 13.04 11.31
C CYS A 19 4.64 13.56 12.48
N PHE A 20 5.47 14.58 12.24
CA PHE A 20 6.24 15.29 13.28
C PHE A 20 7.05 14.38 14.23
N GLY A 21 7.61 13.29 13.69
CA GLY A 21 8.38 12.31 14.48
C GLY A 21 7.53 11.25 15.18
N PHE A 22 6.21 11.44 15.28
CA PHE A 22 5.26 10.43 15.73
C PHE A 22 4.78 9.60 14.54
N ARG A 23 4.59 8.29 14.79
CA ARG A 23 4.09 7.34 13.78
C ARG A 23 2.60 7.17 14.00
N THR A 24 1.80 7.50 13.00
CA THR A 24 0.34 7.38 13.04
C THR A 24 -0.13 6.48 11.92
N GLU A 25 -1.28 5.84 12.10
CA GLU A 25 -1.93 5.06 11.06
C GLU A 25 -3.21 5.79 10.65
N GLN A 26 -3.39 5.98 9.35
CA GLN A 26 -4.63 6.55 8.81
C GLN A 26 -5.37 5.48 8.03
N LEU A 27 -6.66 5.31 8.32
CA LEU A 27 -7.52 4.47 7.51
C LEU A 27 -7.81 5.22 6.20
N VAL A 28 -7.39 4.65 5.08
CA VAL A 28 -7.55 5.23 3.76
C VAL A 28 -8.38 4.30 2.89
N ALA A 29 -9.34 4.87 2.16
CA ALA A 29 -10.04 4.16 1.09
C ALA A 29 -9.21 4.23 -0.19
N GLY A 30 -8.86 3.07 -0.74
CA GLY A 30 -8.14 2.95 -2.00
C GLY A 30 -8.78 1.95 -2.95
N LYS A 31 -8.48 2.10 -4.23
CA LYS A 31 -8.95 1.19 -5.29
C LYS A 31 -7.96 0.05 -5.45
N TYR A 32 -8.42 -1.19 -5.38
CA TYR A 32 -7.57 -2.34 -5.68
C TYR A 32 -7.17 -2.34 -7.17
N VAL A 33 -5.87 -2.50 -7.44
CA VAL A 33 -5.30 -2.40 -8.78
C VAL A 33 -4.95 -3.78 -9.35
N GLY A 34 -4.86 -4.79 -8.48
CA GLY A 34 -4.44 -6.14 -8.84
C GLY A 34 -3.14 -6.55 -8.16
N GLU A 35 -2.68 -7.74 -8.50
CA GLU A 35 -1.44 -8.30 -7.98
C GLU A 35 -0.31 -8.14 -9.01
N HIS A 36 0.91 -7.90 -8.53
CA HIS A 36 2.11 -7.89 -9.37
C HIS A 36 3.26 -8.57 -8.64
N ASN A 37 3.77 -9.67 -9.18
CA ASN A 37 4.85 -10.49 -8.60
C ASN A 37 4.61 -10.94 -7.14
N GLY A 38 3.37 -11.25 -6.77
CA GLY A 38 3.01 -11.65 -5.40
C GLY A 38 2.65 -10.49 -4.47
N VAL A 39 2.75 -9.24 -4.96
CA VAL A 39 2.42 -8.03 -4.18
C VAL A 39 1.04 -7.53 -4.58
N HIS A 40 0.10 -7.49 -3.64
CA HIS A 40 -1.24 -6.94 -3.84
C HIS A 40 -1.20 -5.41 -3.79
N LEU A 41 -1.65 -4.74 -4.86
CA LEU A 41 -1.52 -3.29 -5.01
C LEU A 41 -2.86 -2.57 -4.84
N ILE A 42 -2.81 -1.47 -4.08
CA ILE A 42 -3.92 -0.54 -3.89
C ILE A 42 -3.48 0.87 -4.27
N THR A 43 -4.37 1.64 -4.90
CA THR A 43 -4.10 3.06 -5.23
C THR A 43 -5.04 3.97 -4.47
N HIS A 44 -4.51 5.06 -3.93
CA HIS A 44 -5.29 6.07 -3.23
C HIS A 44 -4.73 7.47 -3.53
N PHE A 45 -5.52 8.50 -3.28
CA PHE A 45 -5.06 9.88 -3.40
C PHE A 45 -4.61 10.39 -2.04
N ASN A 46 -3.35 10.81 -1.94
CA ASN A 46 -2.82 11.48 -0.76
C ASN A 46 -3.07 12.99 -0.88
N LYS A 47 -3.92 13.52 0.00
CA LYS A 47 -4.33 14.93 0.00
C LYS A 47 -3.22 15.89 0.41
N GLU A 48 -2.30 15.47 1.27
CA GLU A 48 -1.19 16.31 1.73
C GLU A 48 -0.14 16.50 0.64
N LEU A 49 0.14 15.42 -0.11
CA LEU A 49 1.12 15.42 -1.19
C LEU A 49 0.50 15.76 -2.56
N CYS A 50 -0.82 15.94 -2.64
CA CYS A 50 -1.58 16.14 -3.87
C CYS A 50 -1.22 15.14 -4.99
N THR A 51 -0.99 13.87 -4.64
CA THR A 51 -0.54 12.82 -5.57
C THR A 51 -1.25 11.50 -5.34
N HIS A 52 -1.31 10.67 -6.39
CA HIS A 52 -1.71 9.28 -6.26
C HIS A 52 -0.55 8.44 -5.76
N VAL A 53 -0.85 7.60 -4.78
CA VAL A 53 0.09 6.68 -4.14
C VAL A 53 -0.39 5.27 -4.43
N VAL A 54 0.53 4.42 -4.88
CA VAL A 54 0.33 2.98 -4.97
C VAL A 54 1.04 2.34 -3.80
N SER A 55 0.26 1.64 -2.98
CA SER A 55 0.72 0.94 -1.79
C SER A 55 0.53 -0.57 -1.93
N GLU A 56 1.26 -1.31 -1.12
CA GLU A 56 0.92 -2.70 -0.83
C GLU A 56 -0.33 -2.76 0.07
N LEU A 57 -1.24 -3.69 -0.19
CA LEU A 57 -2.57 -3.77 0.42
C LEU A 57 -2.55 -4.14 1.92
N MET A 58 -1.74 -5.14 2.31
CA MET A 58 -1.74 -5.70 3.66
C MET A 58 -1.12 -4.76 4.70
N ILE A 59 -0.10 -4.00 4.30
CA ILE A 59 0.67 -3.13 5.20
C ILE A 59 0.58 -1.64 4.87
N GLY A 60 -0.08 -1.29 3.75
CA GLY A 60 -0.23 0.10 3.31
C GLY A 60 1.06 0.79 2.85
N TYR A 61 2.17 0.06 2.75
CA TYR A 61 3.47 0.63 2.39
C TYR A 61 3.45 1.26 0.99
N GLY A 62 3.73 2.56 0.92
CA GLY A 62 3.77 3.32 -0.33
C GLY A 62 4.95 2.91 -1.22
N ILE A 63 4.67 2.20 -2.31
CA ILE A 63 5.67 1.71 -3.27
C ILE A 63 6.06 2.82 -4.25
N ALA A 64 5.07 3.57 -4.76
CA ALA A 64 5.33 4.64 -5.73
C ALA A 64 4.25 5.71 -5.69
N THR A 65 4.63 6.93 -6.09
CA THR A 65 3.73 8.08 -6.22
C THR A 65 3.85 8.74 -7.59
N ALA A 66 2.75 9.31 -8.07
CA ALA A 66 2.69 10.18 -9.25
C ALA A 66 1.41 11.03 -9.27
N PHE A 67 1.38 12.11 -10.05
CA PHE A 67 0.20 12.96 -10.21
C PHE A 67 -0.97 12.30 -10.94
N LYS A 68 -0.71 11.29 -11.78
CA LYS A 68 -1.75 10.48 -12.42
C LYS A 68 -1.67 9.03 -11.92
N PRO A 69 -2.81 8.37 -11.67
CA PRO A 69 -2.83 7.02 -11.08
C PRO A 69 -2.13 6.00 -11.97
N GLU A 70 -2.32 6.04 -13.28
CA GLU A 70 -1.69 5.14 -14.25
C GLU A 70 -0.16 5.17 -14.21
N PHE A 71 0.41 6.37 -14.00
CA PHE A 71 1.85 6.53 -13.88
C PHE A 71 2.37 6.00 -12.55
N ALA A 72 1.63 6.20 -11.45
CA ALA A 72 1.97 5.63 -10.15
C ALA A 72 1.99 4.10 -10.22
N ILE A 73 1.00 3.49 -10.87
CA ILE A 73 0.89 2.03 -11.06
C ILE A 73 2.04 1.49 -11.89
N ARG A 74 2.32 2.08 -13.06
CA ARG A 74 3.46 1.67 -13.90
C ARG A 74 4.79 1.78 -13.15
N LYS A 75 4.97 2.85 -12.37
CA LYS A 75 6.18 3.07 -11.58
C LYS A 75 6.32 2.06 -10.44
N ALA A 76 5.21 1.69 -9.79
CA ALA A 76 5.18 0.65 -8.78
C ALA A 76 5.61 -0.70 -9.35
N LYS A 77 4.99 -1.14 -10.46
CA LYS A 77 5.35 -2.39 -11.14
C LYS A 77 6.84 -2.46 -11.50
N ARG A 78 7.36 -1.39 -12.13
CA ARG A 78 8.80 -1.30 -12.44
C ARG A 78 9.71 -1.36 -11.22
N ARG A 79 9.31 -0.79 -10.08
CA ARG A 79 10.08 -0.86 -8.83
C ARG A 79 10.12 -2.29 -8.28
N ILE A 80 8.98 -2.98 -8.33
CA ILE A 80 8.87 -4.39 -7.93
C ILE A 80 9.72 -5.28 -8.85
N ASP A 81 9.64 -5.06 -10.17
CA ASP A 81 10.43 -5.84 -11.14
C ASP A 81 11.95 -5.63 -10.96
N LYS A 82 12.36 -4.40 -10.67
CA LYS A 82 13.79 -4.06 -10.53
C LYS A 82 14.40 -4.52 -9.22
N ASN A 83 13.64 -4.52 -8.13
CA ASN A 83 14.15 -4.67 -6.76
C ASN A 83 13.20 -5.51 -5.89
N LYS A 84 12.81 -6.69 -6.38
CA LYS A 84 11.85 -7.56 -5.70
C LYS A 84 12.29 -7.90 -4.26
N GLU A 85 13.52 -8.35 -4.08
CA GLU A 85 14.08 -8.69 -2.76
C GLU A 85 14.03 -7.48 -1.80
N HIS A 86 14.35 -6.29 -2.31
CA HIS A 86 14.26 -5.08 -1.50
C HIS A 86 12.82 -4.81 -1.12
N VAL A 87 11.87 -4.82 -2.06
CA VAL A 87 10.44 -4.61 -1.76
C VAL A 87 9.95 -5.62 -0.72
N ASP A 88 10.34 -6.89 -0.84
CA ASP A 88 10.01 -7.92 0.14
C ASP A 88 10.62 -7.63 1.51
N LEU A 89 11.89 -7.19 1.58
CA LEU A 89 12.52 -6.75 2.82
C LEU A 89 11.85 -5.52 3.44
N TRP A 90 11.42 -4.55 2.62
CA TRP A 90 10.66 -3.37 3.08
C TRP A 90 9.29 -3.78 3.62
N ILE A 91 8.62 -4.72 2.95
CA ILE A 91 7.35 -5.29 3.42
C ILE A 91 7.57 -6.03 4.74
N GLN A 92 8.61 -6.85 4.84
CA GLN A 92 8.96 -7.59 6.06
C GLN A 92 9.35 -6.66 7.20
N ALA A 93 10.14 -5.61 6.97
CA ALA A 93 10.53 -4.64 8.00
C ALA A 93 9.32 -3.84 8.49
N THR A 94 8.42 -3.48 7.57
CA THR A 94 7.15 -2.83 7.93
C THR A 94 6.27 -3.81 8.72
N ASN A 95 6.16 -5.08 8.30
CA ASN A 95 5.48 -6.11 9.08
C ASN A 95 6.13 -6.38 10.44
N ALA A 96 7.44 -6.32 10.59
CA ALA A 96 8.10 -6.48 11.88
C ALA A 96 7.82 -5.28 12.80
N ALA A 97 7.74 -4.08 12.23
CA ALA A 97 7.45 -2.86 12.97
C ALA A 97 5.96 -2.68 13.32
N TYR A 98 5.05 -3.16 12.48
CA TYR A 98 3.60 -2.89 12.56
C TYR A 98 2.72 -4.15 12.56
N GLY A 99 3.30 -5.35 12.45
CA GLY A 99 2.58 -6.62 12.27
C GLY A 99 1.71 -7.03 13.45
N ALA A 100 2.06 -6.59 14.67
CA ALA A 100 1.20 -6.76 15.84
C ALA A 100 -0.11 -5.96 15.74
N MET A 101 -0.09 -4.77 15.11
CA MET A 101 -1.28 -3.97 14.86
C MET A 101 -2.08 -4.54 13.68
N ASN A 102 -1.41 -4.98 12.61
CA ASN A 102 -2.07 -5.62 11.46
C ASN A 102 -2.75 -6.97 11.80
N GLY A 103 -2.15 -7.77 12.69
CA GLY A 103 -2.70 -9.06 13.14
C GLY A 103 -3.98 -8.95 13.97
N LEU A 104 -4.23 -7.81 14.62
CA LEU A 104 -5.48 -7.53 15.33
C LEU A 104 -6.64 -7.21 14.37
N ILE A 105 -6.34 -6.69 13.18
CA ILE A 105 -7.34 -6.16 12.24
C ILE A 105 -7.80 -7.22 11.23
N SER A 106 -6.99 -8.23 10.90
CA SER A 106 -7.43 -9.31 9.99
C SER A 106 -8.51 -10.24 10.59
N LYS A 107 -8.84 -10.06 11.87
CA LYS A 107 -9.87 -10.82 12.62
C LYS A 107 -11.22 -10.11 12.72
N ILE A 108 -11.31 -8.85 12.27
CA ILE A 108 -12.56 -8.09 12.13
C ILE A 108 -12.97 -8.14 10.65
#